data_AF-A0A944YXF4-F1
#
_entry.id   AF-A0A944YXF4-F1
#
_cell.length_a   1.000
_cell.length_b   1.000
_cell.length_c   1.000
_cell.angle_alpha   90.00
_cell.angle_beta   90.00
_cell.angle_gamma   90.00
#
_symmetry.space_group_name_H-M   'P 1'
#
loop_
_entity.id
_entity.type
_entity.pdbx_description
1 polymer ?
#
loop_
_entity_poly.entity_id
_entity_poly.type
_entity_poly.pdbx_seq_one_letter_code
_entity_poly.pdbx_strand_id
1 'polypeptide(L)'
;PLVDLAAMSAIQTKMISELSELYDVPFSQGLAKKAIAALVASASSSSFASLIKLVPGIGYFGLAIPLATLNVSYTYAVGKIFAQHFQSGADLASFDPDAQKTNFKEKLEEGKEYARKTKQAFKQKFRETRDKN
;
A
#
# COMPACT_ATOMS: atom_id res chain seq x y z
N PRO A 1 -6.13 -11.68 9.94
CA PRO A 1 -5.68 -11.52 8.53
C PRO A 1 -6.81 -11.00 7.61
N LEU A 2 -7.99 -11.63 7.60
CA LEU A 2 -9.13 -11.20 6.76
C LEU A 2 -9.64 -9.80 7.08
N VAL A 3 -9.84 -9.48 8.36
CA VAL A 3 -10.31 -8.16 8.82
C VAL A 3 -9.30 -7.06 8.45
N ASP A 4 -8.00 -7.33 8.60
CA ASP A 4 -6.94 -6.38 8.25
C ASP A 4 -6.89 -6.09 6.74
N LEU A 5 -7.07 -7.13 5.91
CA LEU A 5 -7.17 -6.99 4.47
C LEU A 5 -8.41 -6.18 4.05
N ALA A 6 -9.55 -6.42 4.69
CA ALA A 6 -10.79 -5.66 4.45
C ALA A 6 -10.63 -4.19 4.85
N ALA A 7 -10.02 -3.92 6.00
CA ALA A 7 -9.72 -2.56 6.46
C ALA A 7 -8.77 -1.83 5.50
N MET A 8 -7.68 -2.47 5.07
CA MET A 8 -6.74 -1.92 4.09
C MET A 8 -7.44 -1.61 2.77
N SER A 9 -8.26 -2.52 2.26
CA SER A 9 -9.02 -2.33 1.02
C SER A 9 -10.03 -1.18 1.15
N ALA A 10 -10.70 -1.04 2.30
CA ALA A 10 -11.63 0.06 2.56
C ALA A 10 -10.90 1.42 2.54
N ILE A 11 -9.74 1.51 3.20
CA ILE A 11 -8.90 2.72 3.19
C ILE A 11 -8.46 3.06 1.77
N GLN A 12 -7.95 2.08 1.02
CA GLN A 12 -7.50 2.29 -0.36
C GLN A 12 -8.65 2.71 -1.28
N THR A 13 -9.84 2.13 -1.10
CA THR A 13 -11.03 2.50 -1.87
C THR A 13 -11.45 3.94 -1.59
N LYS A 14 -11.45 4.37 -0.32
CA LYS A 14 -11.75 5.75 0.05
C LYS A 14 -10.73 6.73 -0.54
N MET A 15 -9.44 6.40 -0.45
CA MET A 15 -8.36 7.19 -1.05
C MET A 15 -8.55 7.36 -2.57
N ILE A 16 -8.93 6.30 -3.29
CA ILE A 16 -9.23 6.42 -4.72
C ILE A 16 -10.44 7.32 -4.97
N SER A 17 -11.48 7.25 -4.14
CA SER A 17 -12.63 8.16 -4.23
C SER A 17 -12.20 9.63 -4.10
N GLU A 18 -11.38 9.94 -3.10
CA GLU A 18 -10.87 11.30 -2.88
C GLU A 18 -9.96 11.76 -4.03
N LEU A 19 -9.14 10.86 -4.61
CA LEU A 19 -8.36 11.16 -5.81
C LEU A 19 -9.28 11.41 -7.02
N SER A 20 -10.32 10.59 -7.21
CA SER A 20 -11.30 10.79 -8.29
C SER A 20 -11.99 12.14 -8.17
N GLU A 21 -12.39 12.56 -6.96
CA GLU A 21 -12.93 13.90 -6.71
C GLU A 21 -11.90 15.00 -7.02
N LEU A 22 -10.65 14.84 -6.59
CA LEU A 22 -9.58 15.82 -6.81
C LEU A 22 -9.26 16.04 -8.29
N TYR A 23 -9.31 14.98 -9.10
CA TYR A 23 -9.00 15.01 -10.53
C TYR A 23 -10.24 15.13 -11.43
N ASP A 24 -11.43 15.33 -10.86
CA ASP A 24 -12.72 15.40 -11.59
C ASP A 24 -13.00 14.18 -12.47
N VAL A 25 -12.73 12.99 -11.94
CA VAL A 25 -12.91 11.70 -12.60
C VAL A 25 -14.13 10.96 -12.03
N PRO A 26 -14.98 10.30 -12.85
CA PRO A 26 -16.08 9.48 -12.36
C PRO A 26 -15.60 8.33 -11.46
N PHE A 27 -16.11 8.29 -10.22
CA PHE A 27 -15.80 7.23 -9.28
C PHE A 27 -16.78 6.05 -9.35
N SER A 28 -16.24 4.83 -9.28
CA SER A 28 -17.02 3.60 -9.10
C SER A 28 -16.34 2.70 -8.08
N GLN A 29 -17.03 2.47 -6.95
CA GLN A 29 -16.52 1.61 -5.89
C GLN A 29 -16.21 0.19 -6.38
N GLY A 30 -17.03 -0.33 -7.30
CA GLY A 30 -16.84 -1.66 -7.88
C GLY A 30 -15.57 -1.74 -8.74
N LEU A 31 -15.32 -0.74 -9.59
CA LEU A 31 -14.11 -0.67 -10.41
C LEU A 31 -12.86 -0.46 -9.56
N ALA A 32 -12.92 0.45 -8.57
CA ALA A 32 -11.81 0.71 -7.66
C ALA A 32 -11.38 -0.55 -6.90
N LYS A 33 -12.34 -1.27 -6.31
CA LYS A 33 -12.06 -2.52 -5.59
C LYS A 33 -11.47 -3.60 -6.49
N LYS A 34 -11.99 -3.76 -7.71
CA LYS A 34 -11.44 -4.71 -8.69
C LYS A 34 -10.00 -4.36 -9.08
N ALA A 35 -9.73 -3.09 -9.35
CA ALA A 35 -8.41 -2.62 -9.71
C ALA A 35 -7.38 -2.77 -8.56
N ILE A 36 -7.77 -2.42 -7.33
CA ILE A 36 -6.96 -2.67 -6.12
C ILE A 36 -6.65 -4.16 -6.00
N ALA A 37 -7.67 -5.02 -6.09
CA ALA A 37 -7.50 -6.46 -5.97
C ALA A 37 -6.53 -7.02 -7.03
N ALA A 38 -6.64 -6.55 -8.27
CA ALA A 38 -5.75 -6.95 -9.36
C ALA A 38 -4.29 -6.50 -9.11
N LEU A 39 -4.07 -5.25 -8.69
CA LEU A 39 -2.73 -4.76 -8.34
C LEU A 39 -2.11 -5.57 -7.19
N VAL A 40 -2.88 -5.78 -6.11
CA VAL A 40 -2.42 -6.54 -4.94
C VAL A 40 -2.09 -7.99 -5.32
N ALA A 41 -2.94 -8.64 -6.11
CA ALA A 41 -2.70 -10.00 -6.61
C ALA A 41 -1.48 -10.08 -7.55
N SER A 42 -1.14 -9.00 -8.26
CA SER A 42 0.03 -8.95 -9.12
C SER A 42 1.37 -8.89 -8.35
N ALA A 43 1.34 -8.39 -7.12
CA ALA A 43 2.51 -8.28 -6.24
C ALA A 43 2.71 -9.49 -5.30
N SER A 44 1.71 -10.37 -5.19
CA SER A 44 1.69 -11.44 -4.19
C SER A 44 2.60 -12.64 -4.47
N SER A 45 3.28 -12.73 -5.61
CA SER A 45 4.14 -13.88 -5.92
C SER A 45 5.46 -13.93 -5.13
N SER A 46 5.87 -12.86 -4.44
CA SER A 46 7.12 -12.86 -3.65
C SER A 46 7.02 -12.23 -2.26
N SER A 47 6.14 -11.25 -2.04
CA SER A 47 6.06 -10.55 -0.73
C SER A 47 5.20 -11.27 0.32
N PHE A 48 4.19 -12.04 -0.09
CA PHE A 48 3.32 -12.79 0.83
C PHE A 48 3.88 -14.17 1.21
N ALA A 49 4.76 -14.76 0.38
CA ALA A 49 5.41 -16.03 0.69
C ALA A 49 6.25 -15.97 1.99
N SER A 50 6.81 -14.80 2.32
CA SER A 50 7.55 -14.57 3.57
C SER A 50 6.64 -14.43 4.80
N LEU A 51 5.35 -14.12 4.62
CA LEU A 51 4.37 -14.09 5.72
C LEU A 51 3.86 -15.48 6.10
N ILE A 52 4.01 -16.49 5.23
CA ILE A 52 3.57 -17.87 5.51
C ILE A 52 4.56 -18.58 6.47
N LYS A 53 5.77 -18.05 6.66
CA LYS A 53 6.77 -18.60 7.60
C LYS A 53 6.57 -18.14 9.07
N LEU A 54 5.38 -17.66 9.43
CA LEU A 54 5.00 -17.54 10.85
C LEU A 54 4.83 -18.95 11.45
N VAL A 55 5.94 -19.54 11.88
CA VAL A 55 5.91 -20.75 12.72
C VAL A 55 5.44 -20.33 14.12
N PRO A 56 4.35 -20.91 14.66
CA PRO A 56 3.94 -20.65 16.04
C PRO A 56 5.01 -21.24 16.98
N GLY A 57 5.63 -20.40 17.82
CA GLY A 57 6.49 -20.86 18.93
C GLY A 57 7.98 -20.54 18.83
N ILE A 58 8.49 -20.01 17.72
CA ILE A 58 9.88 -19.50 17.63
C ILE A 58 9.84 -17.98 17.46
N GLY A 59 10.52 -17.27 18.36
CA GLY A 59 10.51 -15.82 18.47
C GLY A 59 10.76 -15.09 17.15
N TYR A 60 9.96 -14.05 16.94
CA TYR A 60 9.84 -13.20 15.77
C TYR A 60 11.02 -12.23 15.60
N PHE A 61 12.24 -12.70 15.36
CA PHE A 61 13.40 -11.81 15.33
C PHE A 61 14.29 -12.05 14.10
N GLY A 62 14.13 -11.21 13.07
CA GLY A 62 15.18 -11.00 12.07
C GLY A 62 14.74 -10.50 10.70
N LEU A 63 13.90 -11.26 9.98
CA LEU A 63 13.83 -11.15 8.52
C LEU A 63 12.42 -10.91 7.93
N ALA A 64 11.36 -10.89 8.74
CA ALA A 64 10.01 -10.60 8.25
C ALA A 64 9.80 -9.08 8.12
N ILE A 65 9.32 -8.62 6.95
CA ILE A 65 8.83 -7.25 6.81
C ILE A 65 7.61 -7.11 7.73
N PRO A 66 7.57 -6.13 8.66
CA PRO A 66 6.42 -5.93 9.51
C PRO A 66 5.16 -5.69 8.68
N LEU A 67 4.03 -6.27 9.11
CA LEU A 67 2.75 -6.11 8.41
C LEU A 67 2.35 -4.63 8.23
N ALA A 68 2.67 -3.77 9.21
CA ALA A 68 2.47 -2.33 9.08
C ALA A 68 3.29 -1.70 7.94
N THR A 69 4.54 -2.13 7.75
CA THR A 69 5.38 -1.67 6.62
C THR A 69 4.79 -2.13 5.30
N LEU A 70 4.27 -3.36 5.23
CA LEU A 70 3.55 -3.84 4.05
C LEU A 70 2.32 -2.98 3.77
N ASN A 71 1.41 -2.82 4.72
CA ASN A 71 0.18 -2.03 4.53
C ASN A 71 0.47 -0.59 4.08
N VAL A 72 1.49 0.07 4.65
CA VAL A 72 1.93 1.40 4.22
C VAL A 72 2.46 1.37 2.79
N SER A 73 3.32 0.40 2.45
CA SER A 73 3.89 0.31 1.10
C SER A 73 2.83 0.08 0.02
N TYR A 74 1.85 -0.80 0.28
CA TYR A 74 0.74 -1.05 -0.63
C TYR A 74 -0.16 0.17 -0.80
N THR A 75 -0.49 0.85 0.30
CA THR A 75 -1.33 2.05 0.25
C THR A 75 -0.62 3.18 -0.49
N TYR A 76 0.68 3.36 -0.26
CA TYR A 76 1.52 4.30 -1.00
C TYR A 76 1.52 3.99 -2.49
N ALA A 77 1.77 2.73 -2.86
CA ALA A 77 1.85 2.31 -4.26
C ALA A 77 0.51 2.49 -4.99
N VAL A 78 -0.60 2.04 -4.40
CA VAL A 78 -1.94 2.23 -4.97
C VAL A 78 -2.22 3.72 -5.19
N GLY A 79 -1.97 4.56 -4.18
CA GLY A 79 -2.21 6.00 -4.29
C GLY A 79 -1.39 6.66 -5.40
N LYS A 80 -0.10 6.30 -5.52
CA LYS A 80 0.77 6.84 -6.59
C LYS A 80 0.32 6.41 -7.98
N ILE A 81 -0.02 5.14 -8.17
CA ILE A 81 -0.49 4.63 -9.46
C ILE A 81 -1.77 5.34 -9.89
N PHE A 82 -2.76 5.46 -9.00
CA PHE A 82 -4.03 6.12 -9.33
C PHE A 82 -3.89 7.63 -9.52
N ALA A 83 -3.07 8.30 -8.71
CA ALA A 83 -2.79 9.72 -8.92
C ALA A 83 -2.12 9.97 -10.28
N GLN A 84 -1.15 9.15 -10.68
CA GLN A 84 -0.52 9.23 -12.01
C GLN A 84 -1.52 8.95 -13.14
N HIS A 85 -2.36 7.92 -12.97
CA HIS A 85 -3.39 7.55 -13.95
C HIS A 85 -4.38 8.69 -14.17
N PHE A 86 -4.94 9.24 -13.09
CA PHE A 86 -5.89 10.35 -13.18
C PHE A 86 -5.24 11.65 -13.66
N GLN A 87 -4.00 11.93 -13.26
CA GLN A 87 -3.26 13.10 -13.76
C GLN A 87 -3.02 13.04 -15.29
N SER A 88 -3.00 11.85 -15.89
CA SER A 88 -2.90 11.70 -17.35
C SER A 88 -4.20 12.00 -18.09
N GLY A 89 -5.28 12.30 -17.37
CA GLY A 89 -6.64 12.49 -17.90
C GLY A 89 -7.41 11.18 -18.12
N ALA A 90 -6.84 10.04 -17.72
CA ALA A 90 -7.50 8.75 -17.78
C ALA A 90 -8.44 8.57 -16.58
N ASP A 91 -9.52 7.83 -16.78
CA ASP A 91 -10.53 7.57 -15.76
C ASP A 91 -10.40 6.18 -15.12
N LEU A 92 -11.23 5.88 -14.11
CA LEU A 92 -11.18 4.60 -13.43
C LEU A 92 -11.58 3.42 -14.35
N ALA A 93 -12.40 3.65 -15.39
CA ALA A 93 -12.86 2.62 -16.31
C ALA A 93 -11.77 2.17 -17.30
N SER A 94 -10.85 3.07 -17.63
CA SER A 94 -9.69 2.81 -18.49
C SER A 94 -8.46 2.27 -17.76
N PHE A 95 -8.57 2.00 -16.45
CA PHE A 95 -7.46 1.48 -15.67
C PHE A 95 -7.09 0.05 -16.05
N ASP A 96 -5.87 -0.15 -16.56
CA ASP A 96 -5.29 -1.46 -16.86
C ASP A 96 -4.28 -1.88 -15.78
N PRO A 97 -4.65 -2.80 -14.86
CA PRO A 97 -3.75 -3.28 -13.82
C PRO A 97 -2.56 -4.08 -14.36
N ASP A 98 -2.68 -4.73 -15.52
CA ASP A 98 -1.61 -5.52 -16.11
C ASP A 98 -0.50 -4.62 -16.64
N ALA A 99 -0.85 -3.52 -17.31
CA ALA A 99 0.09 -2.50 -17.76
C ALA A 99 0.84 -1.82 -16.58
N GLN A 100 0.20 -1.74 -15.41
CA GLN A 100 0.79 -1.07 -14.24
C GLN A 100 1.67 -2.00 -13.38
N LYS A 101 1.80 -3.29 -13.69
CA LYS A 101 2.54 -4.25 -12.85
C LYS A 101 3.97 -3.83 -12.52
N THR A 102 4.73 -3.37 -13.51
CA THR A 102 6.12 -2.96 -13.31
C THR A 102 6.21 -1.69 -12.47
N ASN A 103 5.42 -0.68 -12.81
CA ASN A 103 5.34 0.57 -12.05
C ASN A 103 4.86 0.31 -10.61
N PHE A 104 3.91 -0.59 -10.41
CA PHE A 104 3.41 -0.97 -9.09
C PHE A 104 4.51 -1.60 -8.22
N LYS A 105 5.35 -2.47 -8.78
CA LYS A 105 6.51 -3.03 -8.06
C LYS A 105 7.51 -1.95 -7.66
N GLU A 106 7.80 -1.01 -8.54
CA GLU A 106 8.68 0.13 -8.24
C GLU A 106 8.11 0.99 -7.10
N LYS A 107 6.82 1.36 -7.18
CA LYS A 107 6.15 2.13 -6.13
C LYS A 107 6.01 1.37 -4.82
N LEU A 108 5.95 0.04 -4.85
CA LEU A 108 6.02 -0.77 -3.63
C LEU A 108 7.38 -0.67 -2.94
N GLU A 109 8.49 -0.70 -3.69
CA GLU A 109 9.83 -0.51 -3.11
C GLU A 109 10.01 0.92 -2.55
N GLU A 110 9.56 1.94 -3.28
CA GLU A 110 9.50 3.31 -2.75
C GLU A 110 8.67 3.38 -1.47
N GLY A 111 7.51 2.73 -1.45
CA GLY A 111 6.62 2.68 -0.29
C GLY A 111 7.25 1.99 0.92
N LYS A 112 8.07 0.94 0.72
CA LYS A 112 8.85 0.30 1.79
C LYS A 112 9.89 1.25 2.35
N GLU A 113 10.60 1.98 1.48
CA GLU A 113 11.59 2.96 1.92
C GLU A 113 10.93 4.11 2.68
N TYR A 114 9.79 4.62 2.18
CA TYR A 114 8.98 5.63 2.85
C TYR A 114 8.58 5.17 4.26
N ALA A 115 8.02 3.95 4.37
CA ALA A 115 7.65 3.39 5.67
C ALA A 115 8.85 3.27 6.63
N ARG A 116 10.02 2.86 6.12
CA ARG A 116 11.25 2.77 6.91
C ARG A 116 11.69 4.15 7.42
N LYS A 117 11.72 5.17 6.56
CA LYS A 117 12.10 6.55 6.92
C LYS A 117 11.13 7.13 7.96
N THR A 118 9.82 6.98 7.74
CA THR A 118 8.79 7.45 8.67
C THR A 118 8.91 6.79 10.05
N LYS A 119 9.15 5.48 10.09
CA LYS A 119 9.38 4.74 11.35
C LYS A 119 10.62 5.25 12.09
N GLN A 120 11.72 5.52 11.37
CA GLN A 120 12.96 6.03 11.96
C GLN A 120 12.78 7.44 12.52
N ALA A 121 12.15 8.33 11.76
CA ALA A 121 11.84 9.70 12.19
C ALA A 121 10.94 9.71 13.44
N PHE A 122 9.91 8.86 13.47
CA PHE A 122 9.06 8.70 14.66
C PHE A 122 9.86 8.23 15.87
N LYS A 123 10.68 7.19 15.73
CA LYS A 123 11.51 6.65 16.83
C LYS A 123 12.52 7.69 17.34
N GLN A 124 13.06 8.53 16.45
CA GLN A 124 13.94 9.63 16.83
C GLN A 124 13.21 10.68 17.66
N LYS A 125 12.09 11.22 17.17
CA LYS A 125 11.27 12.19 17.91
C LYS A 125 10.81 11.67 19.26
N PHE A 126 10.42 10.40 19.34
CA PHE A 126 10.01 9.78 20.59
C PHE A 126 11.14 9.70 21.61
N ARG A 127 12.37 9.33 21.18
CA ARG A 127 13.54 9.34 22.06
C ARG A 127 13.88 10.75 22.54
N GLU A 128 13.91 11.72 21.64
CA GLU A 128 14.16 13.13 21.99
C GLU A 128 13.13 13.69 22.99
N THR A 129 11.87 13.24 22.92
CA THR A 129 10.81 13.67 23.86
C THR A 129 10.96 12.98 25.23
N ARG A 130 11.30 11.68 25.23
CA ARG A 130 11.52 10.91 26.46
C ARG A 130 12.76 11.39 27.21
N ASP A 131 13.83 11.72 26.50
CA ASP A 131 15.09 12.13 27.13
C ASP A 131 15.04 13.61 27.60
N LYS A 132 13.95 14.33 27.32
CA LYS A 132 13.66 15.71 27.80
C LYS A 132 12.72 15.77 29.02
N ASN A 133 12.10 14.65 29.40
CA ASN A 133 11.19 14.53 30.55
C ASN A 133 11.83 13.66 31.63
#